data_AF-A0A158K4J2-F1
#
_entry.id   AF-A0A158K4J2-F1
#
_cell.length_a   1.000
_cell.length_b   1.000
_cell.length_c   1.000
_cell.angle_alpha   90.00
_cell.angle_beta   90.00
_cell.angle_gamma   90.00
#
_symmetry.space_group_name_H-M   'P 1'
#
loop_
_entity.id
_entity.type
_entity.pdbx_description
1 polymer ?
#
loop_
_entity_poly.entity_id
_entity_poly.type
_entity_poly.pdbx_seq_one_letter_code
_entity_poly.pdbx_strand_id
1 'polypeptide(L)'
;MALDLTNVADVFKDSISNAVKTSTSKDLASFTDFARSQFQSLVHQASLVAGMIEANVFTPAEQSFYLDGLGQMVQGFAETIVQTLIVELEKVINAVVEAIYSSINSVAGVALAVPRMAA
;
A
#
# COMPACT_ATOMS: atom_id res chain seq x y z
N MET A 1 0.99 -25.11 -36.49
CA MET A 1 2.32 -24.49 -36.30
C MET A 1 2.71 -24.69 -34.84
N ALA A 2 3.94 -25.10 -34.56
CA ALA A 2 4.44 -25.10 -33.19
C ALA A 2 4.56 -23.64 -32.70
N LEU A 3 4.17 -23.38 -31.46
CA LEU A 3 4.37 -22.09 -30.83
C LEU A 3 5.87 -21.81 -30.72
N ASP A 4 6.29 -20.63 -31.18
CA ASP A 4 7.64 -20.15 -30.93
C ASP A 4 7.75 -19.70 -29.47
N LEU A 5 8.42 -20.53 -28.67
CA LEU A 5 8.50 -20.34 -27.22
C LEU A 5 9.27 -19.08 -26.82
N THR A 6 10.15 -18.56 -27.67
CA THR A 6 10.90 -17.32 -27.40
C THR A 6 9.97 -16.11 -27.55
N ASN A 7 9.23 -16.04 -28.66
CA ASN A 7 8.23 -14.99 -28.87
C ASN A 7 7.13 -15.01 -27.80
N VAL A 8 6.74 -16.20 -27.35
CA VAL A 8 5.79 -16.34 -26.24
C VAL A 8 6.37 -15.80 -24.94
N ALA A 9 7.61 -16.15 -24.58
CA ALA A 9 8.24 -15.66 -23.35
C ALA A 9 8.31 -14.13 -23.29
N ASP A 10 8.58 -13.47 -24.43
CA ASP A 10 8.59 -12.01 -24.52
C ASP A 10 7.20 -11.39 -24.28
N VAL A 11 6.13 -12.00 -24.81
CA VAL A 11 4.74 -11.56 -24.53
C VAL A 11 4.43 -11.60 -23.04
N PHE A 12 4.78 -12.69 -22.35
CA PHE A 12 4.57 -12.81 -20.91
C PHE A 12 5.39 -11.78 -20.13
N LYS A 13 6.68 -11.62 -20.48
CA LYS A 13 7.58 -10.66 -19.84
C LYS A 13 7.05 -9.24 -19.96
N ASP A 14 6.64 -8.83 -21.15
CA ASP A 14 6.15 -7.48 -21.40
C ASP A 14 4.81 -7.23 -20.70
N SER A 15 3.89 -8.19 -20.77
CA SER A 15 2.58 -8.11 -20.11
C SER A 15 2.72 -8.00 -18.59
N ILE A 16 3.52 -8.88 -17.97
CA ILE A 16 3.79 -8.85 -16.52
C ILE A 16 4.50 -7.56 -16.11
N SER A 17 5.54 -7.15 -16.86
CA SER A 17 6.27 -5.92 -16.53
C SER A 17 5.38 -4.68 -16.59
N ASN A 18 4.49 -4.60 -17.59
CA ASN A 18 3.55 -3.50 -17.72
C ASN A 18 2.49 -3.52 -16.62
N ALA A 19 1.96 -4.68 -16.25
CA ALA A 19 1.00 -4.83 -15.15
C ALA A 19 1.59 -4.38 -13.80
N VAL A 20 2.85 -4.71 -13.53
CA VAL A 20 3.54 -4.24 -12.32
C VAL A 20 3.74 -2.72 -12.33
N LYS A 21 4.23 -2.16 -13.45
CA LYS A 21 4.47 -0.70 -13.55
C LYS A 21 3.19 0.13 -13.37
N THR A 22 2.10 -0.34 -13.95
CA THR A 22 0.81 0.38 -13.91
C THR A 22 0.11 0.27 -12.57
N SER A 23 0.21 -0.89 -11.89
CA SER A 23 -0.38 -1.07 -10.56
C SER A 23 0.32 -0.28 -9.46
N THR A 24 1.63 -0.05 -9.55
CA THR A 24 2.40 0.61 -8.46
C THR A 24 2.39 2.15 -8.50
N SER A 25 2.16 2.76 -9.66
CA SER A 25 2.51 4.18 -9.88
C SER A 25 1.48 5.20 -9.37
N LYS A 26 0.18 4.89 -9.40
CA LYS A 26 -0.89 5.82 -9.01
C LYS A 26 -1.10 5.86 -7.49
N ASP A 27 -1.02 4.71 -6.86
CA ASP A 27 -1.41 4.54 -5.46
C ASP A 27 -0.27 4.90 -4.49
N LEU A 28 0.98 4.76 -4.93
CA LEU A 28 2.16 5.16 -4.15
C LEU A 28 2.22 6.66 -3.85
N ALA A 29 1.82 7.52 -4.80
CA ALA A 29 1.79 8.96 -4.59
C ALA A 29 0.75 9.36 -3.53
N SER A 30 -0.46 8.82 -3.66
CA SER A 30 -1.56 9.03 -2.71
C SER A 30 -1.20 8.52 -1.31
N PHE A 31 -0.57 7.35 -1.23
CA PHE A 31 -0.05 6.79 0.02
C PHE A 31 1.02 7.68 0.66
N THR A 32 1.97 8.17 -0.13
CA THR A 32 3.06 9.01 0.37
C THR A 32 2.52 10.32 0.95
N ASP A 33 1.55 10.95 0.28
CA ASP A 33 0.93 12.19 0.76
C ASP A 33 0.09 11.94 2.02
N PHE A 34 -0.65 10.83 2.09
CA PHE A 34 -1.34 10.41 3.30
C PHE A 34 -0.37 10.21 4.47
N ALA A 35 0.69 9.41 4.27
CA ALA A 35 1.67 9.12 5.31
C ALA A 35 2.36 10.40 5.81
N ARG A 36 2.69 11.32 4.89
CA ARG A 36 3.24 12.64 5.24
C ARG A 36 2.27 13.45 6.09
N SER A 37 1.00 13.51 5.71
CA SER A 37 -0.03 14.25 6.45
C SER A 37 -0.22 13.69 7.87
N GLN A 38 -0.27 12.36 8.02
CA GLN A 38 -0.42 11.74 9.33
C GLN A 38 0.81 11.97 10.21
N PHE A 39 2.01 11.86 9.63
CA PHE A 39 3.25 12.17 10.34
C PHE A 39 3.30 13.62 10.82
N GLN A 40 2.91 14.58 9.97
CA GLN A 40 2.83 16.00 10.37
C GLN A 40 1.83 16.24 11.50
N SER A 41 0.67 15.57 11.48
CA SER A 41 -0.32 15.63 12.55
C SER A 41 0.26 15.13 13.88
N LEU A 42 0.99 14.00 13.84
CA LEU A 42 1.63 13.41 15.01
C LEU A 42 2.70 14.32 15.60
N VAL A 43 3.55 14.90 14.73
CA VAL A 43 4.56 15.89 15.14
C VAL A 43 3.90 17.11 15.77
N HIS A 44 2.82 17.62 15.18
CA HIS A 44 2.11 18.76 15.71
C HIS A 44 1.52 18.48 17.09
N GLN A 45 0.81 17.37 17.26
CA GLN A 45 0.24 16.98 18.55
C GLN A 45 1.31 16.74 19.62
N ALA A 46 2.40 16.05 19.28
CA ALA A 46 3.53 15.86 20.19
C ALA A 46 4.13 17.20 20.64
N SER A 47 4.25 18.16 19.72
CA SER A 47 4.76 19.51 20.03
C SER A 47 3.84 20.28 20.98
N LEU A 48 2.52 20.17 20.79
CA LEU A 48 1.54 20.79 21.69
C LEU A 48 1.62 20.18 23.09
N VAL A 49 1.65 18.85 23.19
CA VAL A 49 1.77 18.16 24.49
C VAL A 49 3.06 18.56 25.19
N ALA A 50 4.19 18.61 24.47
CA ALA A 50 5.46 19.05 25.03
C ALA A 50 5.41 20.48 25.58
N GLY A 51 4.83 21.43 24.83
CA GLY A 51 4.69 22.81 25.30
C GLY A 51 3.78 22.95 26.53
N MET A 52 2.73 22.13 26.62
CA MET A 52 1.84 22.12 27.79
C MET A 52 2.51 21.49 29.02
N ILE A 53 3.37 20.48 28.84
CA ILE A 53 4.21 19.93 29.90
C ILE A 53 5.19 20.99 30.39
N GLU A 54 5.87 21.70 29.49
CA GLU A 54 6.80 22.78 29.83
C GLU A 54 6.12 23.91 30.61
N ALA A 55 4.91 24.30 30.18
CA ALA A 55 4.11 25.33 30.85
C ALA A 55 3.54 24.87 32.21
N ASN A 56 3.74 23.60 32.59
CA ASN A 56 3.27 23.01 33.85
C ASN A 56 1.76 23.18 34.08
N VAL A 57 0.97 23.09 32.99
CA VAL A 57 -0.49 23.29 33.03
C VAL A 57 -1.28 21.99 33.17
N PHE A 58 -0.64 20.83 33.00
CA PHE A 58 -1.27 19.54 33.22
C PHE A 58 -1.17 19.09 34.67
N THR A 59 -2.25 18.49 35.16
CA THR A 59 -2.18 17.58 36.30
C THR A 59 -1.43 16.28 35.90
N PRO A 60 -0.92 15.50 36.87
CA PRO A 60 -0.26 14.22 36.56
C PRO A 60 -1.13 13.24 35.77
N ALA A 61 -2.44 13.23 36.02
CA ALA A 61 -3.38 12.37 35.31
C ALA A 61 -3.57 12.81 33.84
N GLU A 62 -3.71 14.12 33.61
CA GLU A 62 -3.82 14.66 32.25
C GLU A 62 -2.54 14.43 31.45
N GLN A 63 -1.37 14.63 32.07
CA GLN A 63 -0.10 14.37 31.42
C GLN A 63 0.00 12.90 30.96
N SER A 64 -0.34 11.93 31.81
CA SER A 64 -0.36 10.52 31.42
C SER A 64 -1.34 10.26 30.28
N PHE A 65 -2.56 10.80 30.38
CA PHE A 65 -3.59 10.64 29.35
C PHE A 65 -3.13 11.14 27.98
N TYR A 66 -2.50 12.33 27.91
CA TYR A 66 -2.02 12.87 26.64
C TYR A 66 -0.83 12.10 26.09
N LEU A 67 0.09 11.63 26.94
CA LEU A 67 1.22 10.80 26.52
C LEU A 67 0.76 9.43 25.99
N ASP A 68 -0.22 8.80 26.66
CA ASP A 68 -0.84 7.56 26.20
C ASP A 68 -1.58 7.78 24.86
N GLY A 69 -2.27 8.92 24.72
CA GLY A 69 -2.91 9.33 23.47
C GLY A 69 -1.93 9.47 22.30
N LEU A 70 -0.74 10.04 22.54
CA LEU A 70 0.32 10.08 21.53
C LEU A 70 0.78 8.66 21.15
N GLY A 71 0.91 7.76 22.12
CA GLY A 71 1.22 6.35 21.87
C GLY A 71 0.18 5.67 20.97
N GLN A 72 -1.11 5.90 21.24
CA GLN A 72 -2.21 5.38 20.42
C GLN A 72 -2.19 5.97 19.00
N MET A 73 -1.86 7.25 18.84
CA MET A 73 -1.71 7.87 17.52
C MET A 73 -0.57 7.23 16.72
N VAL A 74 0.58 6.96 17.35
CA VAL A 74 1.71 6.26 16.70
C VAL A 74 1.27 4.86 16.26
N GLN A 75 0.56 4.13 17.12
CA GLN A 75 0.09 2.79 16.81
C GLN A 75 -0.87 2.81 15.61
N GLY A 76 -1.89 3.65 15.63
CA GLY A 76 -2.85 3.76 14.53
C GLY A 76 -2.20 4.19 13.21
N PHE A 77 -1.20 5.07 13.26
CA PHE A 77 -0.40 5.44 12.09
C PHE A 77 0.35 4.23 11.51
N ALA A 78 1.03 3.46 12.35
CA ALA A 78 1.77 2.27 11.91
C ALA A 78 0.84 1.19 11.33
N GLU A 79 -0.30 0.93 11.98
CA GLU A 79 -1.31 -0.03 11.51
C GLU A 79 -1.86 0.38 10.14
N THR A 80 -2.15 1.67 9.94
CA THR A 80 -2.65 2.18 8.66
C THR A 80 -1.62 2.02 7.54
N ILE A 81 -0.34 2.26 7.83
CA ILE A 81 0.76 2.01 6.87
C ILE A 81 0.75 0.54 6.45
N VAL A 82 0.73 -0.39 7.41
CA VAL A 82 0.78 -1.83 7.15
C VAL A 82 -0.43 -2.28 6.32
N GLN A 83 -1.64 -1.87 6.70
CA GLN A 83 -2.86 -2.23 5.97
C GLN A 83 -2.83 -1.69 4.54
N THR A 84 -2.34 -0.46 4.34
CA THR A 84 -2.25 0.11 3.00
C THR A 84 -1.24 -0.67 2.14
N LEU A 85 -0.08 -1.04 2.69
CA LEU A 85 0.91 -1.85 1.97
C LEU A 85 0.38 -3.23 1.58
N ILE A 86 -0.44 -3.87 2.43
CA ILE A 86 -1.08 -5.14 2.11
C ILE A 86 -2.01 -4.98 0.91
N VAL A 87 -2.86 -3.95 0.90
CA VAL A 87 -3.77 -3.67 -0.22
C VAL A 87 -2.99 -3.41 -1.52
N GLU A 88 -1.89 -2.67 -1.46
CA GLU A 88 -1.05 -2.43 -2.63
C GLU A 88 -0.40 -3.72 -3.15
N LEU A 89 0.06 -4.59 -2.25
CA LEU A 89 0.59 -5.90 -2.62
C LEU A 89 -0.48 -6.77 -3.31
N GLU A 90 -1.70 -6.80 -2.79
CA GLU A 90 -2.82 -7.52 -3.37
C GLU A 90 -3.17 -7.03 -4.78
N LYS A 91 -3.16 -5.71 -5.01
CA LYS A 91 -3.37 -5.12 -6.34
C LYS A 91 -2.30 -5.58 -7.32
N VAL A 92 -1.04 -5.57 -6.93
CA VAL A 92 0.07 -6.04 -7.78
C VAL A 92 -0.10 -7.51 -8.11
N ILE A 93 -0.42 -8.35 -7.11
CA ILE A 93 -0.65 -9.79 -7.32
C ILE A 93 -1.79 -10.01 -8.31
N ASN A 94 -2.93 -9.35 -8.10
CA ASN A 94 -4.09 -9.48 -8.98
C ASN A 94 -3.78 -9.01 -10.41
N ALA A 95 -3.05 -7.89 -10.57
CA ALA A 95 -2.64 -7.39 -11.89
C ALA A 95 -1.70 -8.37 -12.61
N VAL A 96 -0.77 -9.01 -11.89
CA VAL A 96 0.14 -10.02 -12.46
C VAL A 96 -0.62 -11.28 -12.86
N VAL A 97 -1.55 -11.76 -12.02
CA VAL A 97 -2.40 -12.91 -12.35
C VAL A 97 -3.24 -12.61 -13.60
N GLU A 98 -3.86 -11.43 -13.67
CA GLU A 98 -4.62 -11.00 -14.85
C GLU A 98 -3.74 -10.93 -16.11
N ALA A 99 -2.53 -10.40 -16.01
CA ALA A 99 -1.58 -10.34 -17.12
C ALA A 99 -1.18 -11.75 -17.62
N ILE A 100 -0.94 -12.69 -16.71
CA ILE A 100 -0.61 -14.08 -17.04
C ILE A 100 -1.78 -14.74 -17.77
N TYR A 101 -2.98 -14.67 -17.20
CA TYR A 101 -4.16 -15.34 -17.78
C TYR A 101 -4.57 -14.71 -19.12
N SER A 102 -4.47 -13.38 -19.25
CA SER A 102 -4.72 -12.70 -20.53
C SER A 102 -3.71 -13.13 -21.60
N SER A 103 -2.44 -13.29 -21.21
CA SER A 103 -1.40 -13.78 -22.12
C SER A 103 -1.65 -15.23 -22.54
N ILE A 104 -2.08 -16.11 -21.62
CA ILE A 104 -2.47 -17.49 -21.94
C ILE A 104 -3.65 -17.49 -22.92
N ASN A 105 -4.70 -16.73 -22.63
CA ASN A 105 -5.89 -16.63 -23.48
C ASN A 105 -5.53 -16.17 -24.90
N SER A 106 -4.66 -15.16 -25.02
CA SER A 106 -4.20 -14.64 -26.30
C SER A 106 -3.33 -15.64 -27.08
N VAL A 107 -2.38 -16.29 -26.42
CA VAL A 107 -1.41 -17.17 -27.06
C VAL A 107 -2.01 -18.53 -27.44
N ALA A 108 -2.86 -19.08 -26.56
CA ALA A 108 -3.48 -20.39 -26.77
C ALA A 108 -4.86 -20.31 -27.46
N GLY A 109 -5.41 -19.11 -27.67
CA GLY A 109 -6.73 -18.93 -28.29
C GLY A 109 -7.87 -19.50 -27.44
N VAL A 110 -7.74 -19.41 -26.11
CA VAL A 110 -8.70 -19.92 -25.12
C VAL A 110 -9.34 -18.78 -24.34
N ALA A 111 -10.41 -19.08 -23.60
CA ALA A 111 -11.12 -18.13 -22.74
C ALA A 111 -11.17 -18.65 -21.30
N LEU A 112 -10.01 -18.68 -20.64
CA LEU A 112 -9.92 -19.00 -19.22
C LEU A 112 -10.43 -17.83 -18.38
N ALA A 113 -11.20 -18.14 -17.34
CA ALA A 113 -11.58 -17.16 -16.33
C ALA A 113 -10.36 -16.77 -15.48
N VAL A 114 -10.18 -15.46 -15.26
CA VAL A 114 -9.11 -14.95 -14.40
C VAL A 114 -9.51 -15.13 -12.94
N PRO A 115 -8.73 -15.87 -12.13
CA PRO A 115 -8.97 -15.94 -10.70
C PRO A 115 -8.62 -14.59 -10.06
N ARG A 116 -9.51 -14.08 -9.20
CA ARG A 116 -9.19 -12.97 -8.31
C ARG A 116 -8.80 -13.54 -6.96
N MET A 117 -7.66 -13.09 -6.43
CA MET A 117 -7.36 -13.33 -5.03
C MET A 117 -8.28 -12.41 -4.22
N ALA A 118 -9.12 -13.01 -3.37
CA ALA A 118 -9.97 -12.27 -2.46
C ALA A 118 -9.09 -11.48 -1.47
N ALA A 119 -9.50 -10.24 -1.20
CA ALA A 119 -9.10 -9.51 -0.01
C ALA A 119 -9.95 -10.00 1.19
#